data_AF-A0A6F9DVL5-F1
#
_entry.id   AF-A0A6F9DVL5-F1
#
_cell.length_a   1.000
_cell.length_b   1.000
_cell.length_c   1.000
_cell.angle_alpha   90.00
_cell.angle_beta   90.00
_cell.angle_gamma   90.00
#
_symmetry.space_group_name_H-M   'P 1'
#
loop_
_entity.id
_entity.type
_entity.pdbx_description
1 polymer ?
#
loop_
_entity_poly.entity_id
_entity_poly.type
_entity_poly.pdbx_seq_one_letter_code
_entity_poly.pdbx_strand_id
1 'polypeptide(L)'
;MKGLTLSNSKLIRQVHNSYARQQVFEYDEKSSKSEDSYHFVGYIPIEGRLYELDGLKPGPIDHGAITTSDWIEAVRPVIQKRISSYNAGEIHFNLMAVVGDKIMMTESKMKHLNDELTQLTSENSMETADGHAARIALIQTEIEHCHEVIRLENNKRNKFKIENTRRKHNYLPFIIEMIRILAAEEKLMPLVETAKKKMEDKAKTSQSTQG
;
A
#
# COMPACT_ATOMS: atom_id res chain seq x y z
N MET A 1 16.95 -18.80 -16.47
CA MET A 1 17.19 -19.43 -15.14
C MET A 1 16.76 -18.57 -13.94
N LYS A 2 16.84 -17.23 -13.96
CA LYS A 2 16.47 -16.38 -12.81
C LYS A 2 15.04 -16.61 -12.27
N GLY A 3 14.04 -16.70 -13.15
CA GLY A 3 12.64 -16.95 -12.74
C GLY A 3 12.43 -18.29 -12.05
N LEU A 4 13.05 -19.36 -12.57
CA LEU A 4 12.98 -20.70 -11.98
C LEU A 4 13.65 -20.77 -10.60
N THR A 5 14.76 -20.06 -10.41
CA THR A 5 15.43 -19.96 -9.11
C THR A 5 14.55 -19.22 -8.10
N LEU A 6 13.86 -18.15 -8.53
CA LEU A 6 12.94 -17.40 -7.68
C LEU A 6 11.75 -18.26 -7.23
N SER A 7 11.11 -18.98 -8.16
CA SER A 7 9.95 -19.83 -7.86
C SER A 7 10.30 -21.00 -6.94
N ASN A 8 11.51 -21.53 -7.05
CA ASN A 8 11.97 -22.67 -6.25
C ASN A 8 12.53 -22.27 -4.87
N SER A 9 12.66 -20.98 -4.58
CA SER A 9 13.11 -20.50 -3.28
C SER A 9 12.04 -20.75 -2.21
N LYS A 10 12.32 -21.70 -1.30
CA LYS A 10 11.42 -22.04 -0.18
C LYS A 10 11.14 -20.83 0.71
N LEU A 11 12.16 -20.05 1.04
CA LEU A 11 12.04 -18.88 1.90
C LEU A 11 11.09 -17.84 1.29
N ILE A 12 11.30 -17.48 0.02
CA ILE A 12 10.46 -16.50 -0.67
C ILE A 12 9.02 -17.01 -0.77
N ARG A 13 8.83 -18.28 -1.14
CA ARG A 13 7.51 -18.90 -1.23
C ARG A 13 6.79 -18.94 0.12
N GLN A 14 7.48 -19.25 1.21
CA GLN A 14 6.89 -19.26 2.55
C GLN A 14 6.46 -17.86 2.99
N VAL A 15 7.32 -16.85 2.82
CA VAL A 15 6.97 -15.47 3.14
C VAL A 15 5.79 -15.00 2.29
N HIS A 16 5.85 -15.20 0.97
CA HIS A 16 4.77 -14.86 0.04
C HIS A 16 3.43 -15.49 0.47
N ASN A 17 3.41 -16.80 0.68
CA ASN A 17 2.20 -17.54 1.05
C ASN A 17 1.68 -17.15 2.43
N SER A 18 2.56 -16.69 3.34
CA SER A 18 2.11 -16.20 4.64
C SER A 18 1.18 -14.99 4.52
N TYR A 19 1.23 -14.21 3.44
CA TYR A 19 0.35 -13.07 3.19
C TYR A 19 -0.86 -13.39 2.28
N ALA A 20 -0.98 -14.64 1.82
CA ALA A 20 -2.14 -15.07 1.05
C ALA A 20 -3.42 -15.05 1.91
N ARG A 21 -4.57 -14.85 1.26
CA ARG A 21 -5.88 -14.98 1.94
C ARG A 21 -6.07 -16.43 2.35
N GLN A 22 -6.64 -16.65 3.53
CA GLN A 22 -7.04 -18.00 3.91
C GLN A 22 -8.24 -18.43 3.06
N GLN A 23 -8.07 -19.49 2.26
CA GLN A 23 -9.19 -20.16 1.60
C GLN A 23 -9.91 -21.02 2.64
N VAL A 24 -11.19 -20.73 2.85
CA VAL A 24 -12.03 -21.35 3.88
C VAL A 24 -12.73 -22.62 3.35
N PHE A 25 -12.87 -22.73 2.03
CA PHE A 25 -13.48 -23.87 1.36
C PHE A 25 -12.50 -24.47 0.35
N GLU A 26 -12.38 -25.80 0.32
CA GLU A 26 -11.89 -26.55 -0.84
C GLU A 26 -13.06 -26.67 -1.81
N TYR A 27 -13.36 -25.63 -2.59
CA TYR A 27 -14.32 -25.76 -3.68
C TYR A 27 -13.54 -26.07 -4.96
N ASP A 28 -13.79 -27.27 -5.51
CA ASP A 28 -13.34 -27.67 -6.84
C ASP A 28 -13.82 -26.63 -7.86
N GLU A 29 -12.89 -26.06 -8.61
CA GLU A 29 -13.10 -24.92 -9.50
C GLU A 29 -14.11 -25.24 -10.62
N LYS A 30 -15.36 -24.80 -10.47
CA LYS A 30 -16.24 -24.44 -11.60
C LYS A 30 -17.03 -23.16 -11.36
N SER A 31 -16.49 -22.21 -10.61
CA SER A 31 -16.99 -20.82 -10.69
C SER A 31 -16.18 -20.09 -11.76
N SER A 32 -16.71 -20.08 -12.98
CA SER A 32 -16.25 -19.29 -14.12
C SER A 32 -16.48 -17.79 -13.92
N LYS A 33 -15.97 -17.22 -12.83
CA LYS A 33 -15.68 -15.79 -12.75
C LYS A 33 -14.18 -15.70 -12.87
N SER A 34 -13.70 -15.28 -14.05
CA SER A 34 -12.32 -14.88 -14.25
C SER A 34 -11.94 -13.93 -13.12
N GLU A 35 -11.16 -14.39 -12.14
CA GLU A 35 -10.48 -13.45 -11.26
C GLU A 35 -9.65 -12.55 -12.18
N ASP A 36 -9.89 -11.25 -12.12
CA ASP A 36 -9.12 -10.27 -12.86
C ASP A 36 -7.65 -10.48 -12.50
N SER A 37 -6.92 -11.08 -13.43
CA SER A 37 -5.53 -11.44 -13.23
C SER A 37 -4.69 -10.18 -13.37
N TYR A 38 -4.33 -9.60 -12.23
CA TYR A 38 -3.43 -8.44 -12.20
C TYR A 38 -2.03 -8.88 -12.61
N HIS A 39 -1.44 -8.12 -13.54
CA HIS A 39 -0.07 -8.29 -13.98
C HIS A 39 0.82 -7.20 -13.38
N PHE A 40 1.98 -7.59 -12.84
CA PHE A 40 2.92 -6.66 -12.23
C PHE A 40 4.02 -6.27 -13.21
N VAL A 41 4.26 -4.96 -13.29
CA VAL A 41 5.39 -4.37 -14.02
C VAL A 41 6.11 -3.37 -13.13
N GLY A 42 7.43 -3.44 -13.11
CA GLY A 42 8.29 -2.51 -12.36
C GLY A 42 9.02 -1.55 -13.28
N TYR A 43 9.24 -0.31 -12.83
CA TYR A 43 10.10 0.67 -13.50
C TYR A 43 11.27 1.01 -12.59
N ILE A 44 12.49 0.97 -13.12
CA ILE A 44 13.71 1.23 -12.36
C ILE A 44 14.70 2.09 -13.16
N PRO A 45 15.34 3.09 -12.52
CA PRO A 45 16.46 3.80 -13.11
C PRO A 45 17.76 2.98 -12.92
N ILE A 46 18.47 2.68 -14.01
CA ILE A 46 19.81 2.04 -13.97
C ILE A 46 20.74 2.85 -14.87
N GLU A 47 21.89 3.28 -14.32
CA GLU A 47 22.96 3.96 -15.08
C GLU A 47 22.46 5.15 -15.93
N GLY A 48 21.55 5.96 -15.36
CA GLY A 48 20.99 7.12 -16.05
C GLY A 48 19.99 6.78 -17.16
N ARG A 49 19.50 5.53 -17.23
CA ARG A 49 18.46 5.09 -18.18
C ARG A 49 17.25 4.52 -17.44
N LEU A 50 16.08 4.66 -18.04
CA LEU A 50 14.83 4.16 -17.49
C LEU A 50 14.50 2.78 -18.09
N TYR A 51 14.36 1.77 -17.23
CA TYR A 51 13.99 0.42 -17.62
C TYR A 51 12.63 0.01 -17.09
N GLU A 52 11.88 -0.69 -17.91
CA GLU A 52 10.67 -1.43 -17.52
C GLU A 52 10.98 -2.93 -17.43
N LEU A 53 10.61 -3.53 -16.31
CA LEU A 53 10.72 -4.95 -16.02
C LEU A 53 9.34 -5.58 -16.01
N ASP A 54 9.02 -6.28 -17.10
CA ASP A 54 7.78 -7.02 -17.28
C ASP A 54 8.11 -8.52 -17.36
N GLY A 55 7.57 -9.31 -16.42
CA GLY A 55 7.85 -10.76 -16.32
C GLY A 55 7.27 -11.60 -17.47
N LEU A 56 6.38 -11.05 -18.29
CA LEU A 56 5.82 -11.70 -19.48
C LEU A 56 6.60 -11.34 -20.75
N LYS A 57 7.53 -10.38 -20.66
CA LYS A 57 8.40 -9.97 -21.78
C LYS A 57 9.72 -10.75 -21.75
N PRO A 58 10.38 -10.94 -22.91
CA PRO A 58 11.62 -11.71 -22.99
C PRO A 58 12.80 -11.06 -22.25
N GLY A 59 12.72 -9.77 -21.94
CA GLY A 59 13.76 -9.03 -21.23
C GLY A 59 13.33 -7.62 -20.84
N PRO A 60 14.24 -6.84 -20.23
CA PRO A 60 13.99 -5.44 -19.89
C PRO A 60 13.67 -4.60 -21.12
N ILE A 61 12.72 -3.67 -20.99
CA ILE A 61 12.40 -2.68 -22.02
C ILE A 61 13.08 -1.37 -21.63
N ASP A 62 13.90 -0.84 -22.52
CA ASP A 62 14.62 0.43 -22.34
C ASP A 62 13.76 1.59 -22.87
N HIS A 63 13.41 2.53 -21.99
CA HIS A 63 12.63 3.74 -22.32
C HIS A 63 13.51 4.95 -22.64
N GLY A 64 14.84 4.80 -22.61
CA GLY A 64 15.80 5.83 -22.98
C GLY A 64 16.57 6.43 -21.79
N ALA A 65 17.38 7.43 -22.11
CA ALA A 65 18.14 8.17 -21.11
C ALA A 65 17.23 9.08 -20.28
N ILE A 66 17.51 9.16 -18.98
CA ILE A 66 16.86 10.08 -18.06
C ILE A 66 17.49 11.46 -18.29
N THR A 67 16.77 12.32 -19.00
CA THR A 67 17.24 13.68 -19.36
C THR A 67 17.05 14.69 -18.23
N THR A 68 16.20 14.37 -17.26
CA THR A 68 15.85 15.22 -16.11
C THR A 68 16.70 14.85 -14.89
N SER A 69 16.82 15.77 -13.93
CA SER A 69 17.47 15.46 -12.64
C SER A 69 16.70 14.43 -11.81
N ASP A 70 15.39 14.34 -12.03
CA ASP A 70 14.50 13.38 -11.39
C ASP A 70 13.94 12.38 -12.42
N TRP A 71 14.21 11.10 -12.21
CA TRP A 71 13.73 10.00 -13.06
C TRP A 71 12.20 9.82 -12.98
N ILE A 72 11.55 10.34 -11.93
CA ILE A 72 10.08 10.30 -11.79
C ILE A 72 9.41 11.07 -12.94
N GLU A 73 9.99 12.19 -13.38
CA GLU A 73 9.45 12.94 -14.52
C GLU A 73 9.65 12.19 -15.84
N ALA A 74 10.70 11.38 -15.96
CA ALA A 74 10.91 10.54 -17.14
C ALA A 74 9.91 9.36 -17.20
N VAL A 75 9.55 8.75 -16.05
CA VAL A 75 8.63 7.59 -16.01
C VAL A 75 7.15 7.99 -16.04
N ARG A 76 6.80 9.19 -15.56
CA ARG A 76 5.42 9.71 -15.55
C ARG A 76 4.69 9.56 -16.91
N PRO A 77 5.23 10.04 -18.05
CA PRO A 77 4.54 9.89 -19.34
C PRO A 77 4.44 8.43 -19.80
N VAL A 78 5.39 7.57 -19.43
CA VAL A 78 5.36 6.13 -19.74
C VAL A 78 4.18 5.46 -19.04
N ILE A 79 4.00 5.72 -17.74
CA ILE A 79 2.89 5.17 -16.95
C ILE A 79 1.56 5.72 -17.45
N GLN A 80 1.47 7.03 -17.72
CA GLN A 80 0.25 7.65 -18.25
C GLN A 80 -0.16 7.04 -19.59
N LYS A 81 0.79 6.88 -20.53
CA LYS A 81 0.53 6.23 -21.82
C LYS A 81 0.01 4.80 -21.65
N ARG A 82 0.53 4.07 -20.67
CA ARG A 82 0.05 2.72 -20.35
C ARG A 82 -1.39 2.74 -19.85
N ILE A 83 -1.73 3.62 -18.92
CA ILE A 83 -3.11 3.75 -18.39
C ILE A 83 -4.07 4.16 -19.52
N SER A 84 -3.67 5.11 -20.37
CA SER A 84 -4.48 5.58 -21.51
C SER A 84 -4.70 4.53 -22.61
N SER A 85 -3.96 3.43 -22.63
CA SER A 85 -4.16 2.35 -23.60
C SER A 85 -5.37 1.46 -23.30
N TYR A 86 -5.95 1.59 -22.11
CA TYR A 86 -7.16 0.88 -21.70
C TYR A 86 -8.42 1.73 -21.94
N ASN A 87 -9.59 1.07 -21.97
CA ASN A 87 -10.87 1.72 -22.23
C ASN A 87 -11.16 2.85 -21.23
N ALA A 88 -11.76 3.95 -21.71
CA ALA A 88 -12.19 5.05 -20.87
C ALA A 88 -13.27 4.56 -19.87
N GLY A 89 -12.85 4.31 -18.62
CA GLY A 89 -13.68 3.71 -17.58
C GLY A 89 -13.01 2.54 -16.84
N GLU A 90 -11.91 2.00 -17.38
CA GLU A 90 -11.08 1.02 -16.70
C GLU A 90 -10.32 1.68 -15.56
N ILE A 91 -10.55 1.24 -14.32
CA ILE A 91 -9.93 1.82 -13.11
C ILE A 91 -9.13 0.78 -12.31
N HIS A 92 -9.04 -0.46 -12.78
CA HIS A 92 -8.37 -1.54 -12.06
C HIS A 92 -6.84 -1.45 -12.22
N PHE A 93 -6.26 -0.35 -11.72
CA PHE A 93 -4.81 -0.14 -11.65
C PHE A 93 -4.37 0.05 -10.21
N ASN A 94 -3.21 -0.50 -9.87
CA ASN A 94 -2.53 -0.21 -8.62
C ASN A 94 -1.11 0.25 -8.91
N LEU A 95 -0.73 1.41 -8.37
CA LEU A 95 0.61 1.97 -8.48
C LEU A 95 1.21 2.08 -7.09
N MET A 96 2.34 1.41 -6.87
CA MET A 96 3.11 1.47 -5.63
C MET A 96 4.53 1.96 -5.93
N ALA A 97 5.08 2.72 -4.98
CA ALA A 97 6.48 3.13 -5.01
C ALA A 97 7.24 2.41 -3.89
N VAL A 98 8.39 1.84 -4.24
CA VAL A 98 9.36 1.35 -3.26
C VAL A 98 10.25 2.53 -2.88
N VAL A 99 10.17 2.95 -1.61
CA VAL A 99 10.88 4.12 -1.08
C VAL A 99 11.70 3.73 0.14
N GLY A 100 12.65 4.59 0.53
CA GLY A 100 13.39 4.42 1.78
C GLY A 100 12.44 4.36 2.99
N ASP A 101 12.86 3.65 4.04
CA ASP A 101 12.09 3.60 5.27
C ASP A 101 12.02 5.00 5.89
N LYS A 102 10.83 5.60 5.83
CA LYS A 102 10.59 6.95 6.35
C LYS A 102 10.92 7.09 7.82
N ILE A 103 10.64 6.08 8.65
CA ILE A 103 10.95 6.15 10.08
C ILE A 103 12.46 6.23 10.24
N MET A 104 13.20 5.33 9.59
CA MET A 104 14.66 5.31 9.66
C MET A 104 15.28 6.61 9.14
N MET A 105 14.79 7.14 8.01
CA MET A 105 15.26 8.40 7.44
C MET A 105 14.98 9.60 8.37
N THR A 106 13.78 9.66 8.95
CA THR A 106 13.39 10.72 9.88
C THR A 106 14.14 10.62 11.21
N GLU A 107 14.38 9.42 11.73
CA GLU A 107 15.21 9.19 12.93
C GLU A 107 16.66 9.65 12.70
N SER A 108 17.24 9.34 11.54
CA SER A 108 18.57 9.84 11.17
C SER A 108 18.58 11.37 11.09
N LYS A 109 17.56 11.99 10.50
CA LYS A 109 17.42 13.45 10.45
C LYS A 109 17.32 14.05 11.86
N MET A 110 16.49 13.46 12.74
CA MET A 110 16.38 13.93 14.13
C MET A 110 17.70 13.81 14.87
N LYS A 111 18.46 12.74 14.67
CA LYS A 111 19.78 12.59 15.29
C LYS A 111 20.69 13.76 14.90
N HIS A 112 20.78 14.07 13.61
CA HIS A 112 21.56 15.21 13.14
C HIS A 112 21.09 16.56 13.72
N LEU A 113 19.77 16.79 13.80
CA LEU A 113 19.22 18.01 14.40
C LEU A 113 19.52 18.12 15.90
N ASN A 114 19.49 17.00 16.63
CA ASN A 114 19.85 16.98 18.06
C ASN A 114 21.35 17.22 18.28
N ASP A 115 22.20 16.67 17.40
CA ASP A 115 23.65 16.92 17.43
C ASP A 115 23.94 18.42 17.15
N GLU A 116 23.28 19.02 16.16
CA GLU A 116 23.37 20.47 15.85
C GLU A 116 22.88 21.33 17.03
N LEU A 117 21.75 20.97 17.63
CA LEU A 117 21.21 21.67 18.80
C LEU A 117 22.18 21.64 19.99
N THR A 118 22.85 20.50 20.20
CA THR A 118 23.83 20.33 21.28
C THR A 118 25.06 21.21 21.04
N GLN A 119 25.54 21.27 19.79
CA GLN A 119 26.65 22.15 19.41
C GLN A 119 26.32 23.62 19.69
N LEU A 120 25.17 24.09 19.17
CA LEU A 120 24.71 25.47 19.36
C LEU A 120 24.45 25.84 20.82
N THR A 121 24.08 24.88 21.67
CA THR A 121 23.87 25.13 23.10
C THR A 121 25.20 25.15 23.89
N SER A 122 26.22 24.45 23.40
CA SER A 122 27.55 24.38 24.03
C SER A 122 28.51 25.51 23.62
N GLU A 123 28.33 26.07 22.42
CA GLU A 123 29.10 27.20 21.91
C GLU A 123 28.65 28.51 22.56
N ASN A 124 29.29 28.89 23.67
CA ASN A 124 29.05 30.14 24.40
C ASN A 124 29.68 31.38 23.69
N SER A 125 29.66 31.41 22.36
CA SER A 125 30.46 32.30 21.54
C SER A 125 29.65 33.51 21.04
N MET A 126 30.12 34.70 21.43
CA MET A 126 29.93 36.11 20.98
C MET A 126 29.21 36.47 19.64
N GLU A 127 28.38 35.62 19.04
CA GLU A 127 27.39 36.03 18.05
C GLU A 127 26.15 36.60 18.75
N THR A 128 25.43 37.50 18.09
CA THR A 128 24.24 38.17 18.65
C THR A 128 23.27 37.11 19.18
N ALA A 129 23.06 37.09 20.51
CA ALA A 129 22.24 36.09 21.21
C ALA A 129 20.84 35.87 20.60
N ASP A 130 20.31 36.87 19.90
CA ASP A 130 19.02 36.84 19.21
C ASP A 130 19.01 35.88 18.00
N GLY A 131 20.12 35.78 17.26
CA GLY A 131 20.25 34.90 16.09
C GLY A 131 20.36 33.41 16.45
N HIS A 132 21.10 33.10 17.52
CA HIS A 132 21.20 31.72 18.04
C HIS A 132 19.88 31.25 18.64
N ALA A 133 19.19 32.10 19.40
CA ALA A 133 17.87 31.78 19.94
C ALA A 133 16.85 31.46 18.83
N ALA A 134 16.85 32.25 17.75
CA ALA A 134 15.99 32.00 16.58
C ALA A 134 16.33 30.67 15.89
N ARG A 135 17.62 30.34 15.73
CA ARG A 135 18.06 29.06 15.13
C ARG A 135 17.66 27.86 15.99
N ILE A 136 17.84 27.95 17.30
CA ILE A 136 17.44 26.92 18.26
C ILE A 136 15.93 26.66 18.18
N ALA A 137 15.11 27.72 18.15
CA ALA A 137 13.65 27.59 18.05
C ALA A 137 13.22 26.89 16.73
N LEU A 138 13.90 27.19 15.62
CA LEU A 138 13.65 26.51 14.34
C LEU A 138 14.00 25.01 14.40
N ILE A 139 15.16 24.66 14.98
CA ILE A 139 15.58 23.26 15.13
C ILE A 139 14.62 22.49 16.02
N GLN A 140 14.18 23.09 17.14
CA GLN A 140 13.18 22.49 18.03
C GLN A 140 11.86 22.22 17.31
N THR A 141 11.38 23.20 16.52
CA THR A 141 10.17 23.03 15.68
C THR A 141 10.33 21.89 14.67
N GLU A 142 11.51 21.77 14.04
CA GLU A 142 11.78 20.69 13.09
C GLU A 142 11.87 19.31 13.76
N ILE A 143 12.41 19.23 14.98
CA ILE A 143 12.41 18.01 15.79
C ILE A 143 10.98 17.60 16.16
N GLU A 144 10.14 18.53 16.59
CA GLU A 144 8.72 18.28 16.84
C GLU A 144 8.00 17.79 15.59
N HIS A 145 8.27 18.39 14.43
CA HIS A 145 7.74 17.92 13.15
C HIS A 145 8.17 16.48 12.84
N CYS A 146 9.45 16.15 13.06
CA CYS A 146 9.96 14.79 12.87
C CYS A 146 9.31 13.78 13.82
N HIS A 147 9.06 14.14 15.07
CA HIS A 147 8.31 13.30 16.01
C HIS A 147 6.89 13.01 15.51
N GLU A 148 6.20 14.01 14.98
CA GLU A 148 4.86 13.84 14.43
C GLU A 148 4.86 12.91 13.19
N VAL A 149 5.84 13.07 12.29
CA VAL A 149 6.01 12.18 11.13
C VAL A 149 6.20 10.72 11.57
N ILE A 150 7.07 10.48 12.57
CA ILE A 150 7.30 9.14 13.12
C ILE A 150 6.01 8.58 13.75
N ARG A 151 5.26 9.40 14.48
CA ARG A 151 3.97 9.00 15.09
C ARG A 151 2.97 8.55 14.03
N LEU A 152 2.82 9.32 12.95
CA LEU A 152 1.91 9.00 11.84
C LEU A 152 2.31 7.73 11.09
N GLU A 153 3.60 7.55 10.81
CA GLU A 153 4.09 6.33 10.14
C GLU A 153 3.95 5.08 11.04
N ASN A 154 4.16 5.20 12.36
CA ASN A 154 3.89 4.12 13.31
C ASN A 154 2.39 3.75 13.35
N ASN A 155 1.50 4.75 13.36
CA ASN A 155 0.06 4.52 13.28
C ASN A 155 -0.33 3.79 11.99
N LYS A 156 0.30 4.14 10.86
CA LYS A 156 0.10 3.45 9.58
C LYS A 156 0.57 1.98 9.64
N ARG A 157 1.75 1.70 10.20
CA ARG A 157 2.24 0.32 10.41
C ARG A 157 1.31 -0.51 11.29
N ASN A 158 0.78 0.09 12.35
CA ASN A 158 -0.19 -0.57 13.24
C ASN A 158 -1.48 -0.93 12.50
N LYS A 159 -2.01 -0.02 11.68
CA LYS A 159 -3.18 -0.30 10.82
C LYS A 159 -2.91 -1.47 9.88
N PHE A 160 -1.76 -1.50 9.21
CA PHE A 160 -1.38 -2.61 8.33
C PHE A 160 -1.24 -3.94 9.06
N LYS A 161 -0.71 -3.93 10.29
CA LYS A 161 -0.63 -5.12 11.13
C LYS A 161 -2.02 -5.67 11.44
N ILE A 162 -2.94 -4.82 11.88
CA ILE A 162 -4.33 -5.21 12.18
C ILE A 162 -5.02 -5.74 10.92
N GLU A 163 -4.86 -5.05 9.80
CA GLU A 163 -5.47 -5.46 8.54
C GLU A 163 -4.95 -6.82 8.07
N ASN A 164 -3.65 -7.05 8.17
CA ASN A 164 -3.05 -8.34 7.85
C ASN A 164 -3.59 -9.46 8.75
N THR A 165 -3.76 -9.22 10.05
CA THR A 165 -4.41 -10.17 10.96
C THR A 165 -5.84 -10.49 10.51
N ARG A 166 -6.62 -9.47 10.13
CA ARG A 166 -7.99 -9.66 9.62
C ARG A 166 -8.01 -10.47 8.32
N ARG A 167 -7.13 -10.18 7.35
CA ARG A 167 -7.06 -10.90 6.07
C ARG A 167 -6.72 -12.39 6.21
N LYS A 168 -5.98 -12.75 7.26
CA LYS A 168 -5.59 -14.14 7.56
C LYS A 168 -6.55 -14.86 8.49
N HIS A 169 -7.53 -14.17 9.07
CA HIS A 169 -8.38 -14.76 10.08
C HIS A 169 -9.48 -15.62 9.46
N ASN A 170 -9.69 -16.83 9.98
CA ASN A 170 -10.81 -17.68 9.59
C ASN A 170 -12.09 -17.24 10.30
N TYR A 171 -12.96 -16.51 9.59
CA TYR A 171 -14.24 -16.05 10.13
C TYR A 171 -15.35 -17.13 10.10
N LEU A 172 -15.14 -18.31 9.51
CA LEU A 172 -16.20 -19.31 9.39
C LEU A 172 -16.76 -19.78 10.75
N PRO A 173 -15.94 -20.11 11.76
CA PRO A 173 -16.47 -20.50 13.07
C PRO A 173 -17.31 -19.38 13.70
N PHE A 174 -16.86 -18.14 13.57
CA PHE A 174 -17.59 -16.97 14.06
C PHE A 174 -18.93 -16.79 13.33
N ILE A 175 -18.96 -16.92 12.00
CA ILE A 175 -20.18 -16.80 11.19
C ILE A 175 -21.19 -17.88 11.57
N ILE A 176 -20.75 -19.13 11.71
CA ILE A 176 -21.64 -20.26 12.09
C ILE A 176 -22.24 -20.02 13.48
N GLU A 177 -21.43 -19.59 14.45
CA GLU A 177 -21.92 -19.31 15.80
C GLU A 177 -22.90 -18.14 15.82
N MET A 178 -22.60 -17.07 15.09
CA MET A 178 -23.49 -15.93 14.94
C MET A 178 -24.85 -16.34 14.36
N ILE A 179 -24.87 -17.18 13.33
CA ILE A 179 -26.12 -17.70 12.74
C ILE A 179 -26.89 -18.55 13.76
N ARG A 180 -26.19 -19.39 14.53
CA ARG A 180 -26.80 -20.24 15.56
C ARG A 180 -27.48 -19.41 16.66
N ILE A 181 -26.81 -18.38 17.17
CA ILE A 181 -27.37 -17.47 18.18
C ILE A 181 -28.60 -16.73 17.62
N LEU A 182 -28.51 -16.18 16.40
CA LEU A 182 -29.63 -15.49 15.77
C LEU A 182 -30.85 -16.40 15.54
N ALA A 183 -30.61 -17.68 15.25
CA ALA A 183 -31.69 -18.66 15.12
C ALA A 183 -32.32 -18.98 16.49
N ALA A 184 -31.50 -19.14 17.53
CA ALA A 184 -31.97 -19.40 18.90
C ALA A 184 -32.77 -18.24 19.48
N GLU A 185 -32.43 -17.00 19.12
CA GLU A 185 -33.19 -15.79 19.51
C GLU A 185 -34.37 -15.47 18.58
N GLU A 186 -34.70 -16.34 17.62
CA GLU A 186 -35.76 -16.16 16.60
C GLU A 186 -35.62 -14.89 15.73
N LYS A 187 -34.44 -14.26 15.72
CA LYS A 187 -34.15 -13.04 14.96
C LYS A 187 -33.68 -13.30 13.53
N LEU A 188 -33.25 -14.51 13.22
CA LEU A 188 -32.66 -14.84 11.92
C LEU A 188 -33.64 -14.68 10.76
N MET A 189 -34.84 -15.27 10.86
CA MET A 189 -35.83 -15.25 9.77
C MET A 189 -36.29 -13.82 9.40
N PRO A 190 -36.65 -12.95 10.37
CA PRO A 190 -36.99 -11.55 10.08
C PRO A 190 -35.88 -10.78 9.35
N LEU A 191 -34.61 -11.03 9.71
CA LEU A 191 -33.47 -10.38 9.07
C LEU A 191 -33.28 -10.86 7.63
N VAL A 192 -33.47 -12.16 7.38
CA VAL A 192 -33.39 -12.74 6.03
C VAL A 192 -34.49 -12.17 5.12
N GLU A 193 -35.71 -12.05 5.61
CA GLU A 193 -36.82 -11.46 4.86
C GLU A 193 -36.58 -9.98 4.54
N THR A 194 -36.10 -9.22 5.52
CA THR A 194 -35.73 -7.80 5.33
C THR A 194 -34.63 -7.66 4.28
N ALA A 195 -33.64 -8.55 4.29
CA ALA A 195 -32.56 -8.56 3.29
C ALA A 195 -33.09 -8.89 1.89
N LYS A 196 -33.97 -9.91 1.76
CA LYS A 196 -34.61 -10.26 0.48
C LYS A 196 -35.39 -9.09 -0.10
N LYS A 197 -36.21 -8.42 0.70
CA LYS A 197 -36.98 -7.25 0.25
C LYS A 197 -36.07 -6.13 -0.26
N LYS A 198 -34.99 -5.81 0.46
CA LYS A 198 -33.99 -4.82 0.00
C LYS A 198 -33.33 -5.21 -1.32
N MET A 199 -33.07 -6.50 -1.54
CA MET A 199 -32.53 -6.97 -2.83
C MET A 199 -33.52 -6.77 -3.97
N GLU A 200 -34.79 -7.11 -3.76
CA GLU A 200 -35.85 -6.92 -4.75
C GLU A 200 -36.08 -5.44 -5.09
N ASP A 201 -36.07 -4.56 -4.09
CA ASP A 201 -36.21 -3.12 -4.27
C ASP A 201 -35.04 -2.56 -5.09
N LYS A 202 -33.81 -2.99 -4.79
CA LYS A 202 -32.61 -2.57 -5.53
C LYS A 202 -32.65 -3.03 -6.99
N ALA A 203 -33.14 -4.24 -7.26
CA ALA A 203 -33.29 -4.79 -8.61
C ALA A 203 -34.31 -3.99 -9.44
N LYS A 204 -35.44 -3.60 -8.83
CA LYS A 204 -36.46 -2.76 -9.47
C LYS A 204 -35.93 -1.36 -9.79
N THR A 205 -35.19 -0.74 -8.87
CA THR A 205 -34.58 0.58 -9.11
C THR A 205 -33.58 0.54 -10.27
N SER A 206 -32.71 -0.47 -10.34
CA SER A 206 -31.75 -0.61 -11.45
C SER A 206 -32.41 -0.83 -12.83
N GLN A 207 -33.59 -1.46 -12.89
CA GLN A 207 -34.33 -1.64 -14.14
C GLN A 207 -35.04 -0.35 -14.59
N SER A 208 -35.48 0.49 -13.65
CA SER A 208 -36.12 1.79 -13.96
C SER A 208 -35.16 2.88 -14.43
N THR A 209 -33.86 2.75 -14.20
CA THR A 209 -32.84 3.74 -14.59
C THR A 209 -32.19 3.45 -15.95
N GLN A 210 -32.56 2.33 -16.60
CA GLN A 210 -32.05 1.92 -17.92
C GLN A 210 -33.10 2.01 -19.05
N GLY A 211 -34.31 2.50 -18.76
CA GLY A 211 -35.35 2.82 -19.75
C GLY A 211 -35.59 4.32 -19.84
#